data_AF-A0A430QKS8-F1
#
_entry.id   AF-A0A430QKS8-F1
#
_cell.length_a   1.000
_cell.length_b   1.000
_cell.length_c   1.000
_cell.angle_alpha   90.00
_cell.angle_beta   90.00
_cell.angle_gamma   90.00
#
_symmetry.space_group_name_H-M   'P 1'
#
loop_
_entity.id
_entity.type
_entity.pdbx_description
1 polymer ?
#
loop_
_entity_poly.entity_id
_entity_poly.type
_entity_poly.pdbx_seq_one_letter_code
_entity_poly.pdbx_strand_id
1 'polypeptide(L)' 'FIQIICESLKASTGKLAVGDKVTLADLVLIAVIDHVTDLDKEFLTGKYPEIHKHRENLLASSPRLAKYLSDRAATPF' A
#
# COMPACT_ATOMS: atom_id res chain seq x y z
N PHE A 1 14.73 2.76 -4.31
CA PHE A 1 13.65 1.76 -4.40
C PHE A 1 12.27 2.40 -4.19
N ILE A 2 11.94 2.94 -3.01
CA ILE A 2 10.62 3.54 -2.71
C ILE A 2 10.22 4.66 -3.69
N GLN A 3 11.17 5.52 -4.08
CA GLN A 3 10.93 6.56 -5.08
C GLN A 3 10.42 6.02 -6.43
N ILE A 4 10.95 4.88 -6.89
CA ILE A 4 10.55 4.23 -8.15
C ILE A 4 9.12 3.70 -8.06
N ILE A 5 8.72 3.22 -6.87
CA ILE A 5 7.34 2.80 -6.61
C ILE A 5 6.41 4.02 -6.70
N CYS A 6 6.77 5.14 -6.09
CA CYS A 6 5.97 6.37 -6.19
C CYS A 6 5.81 6.84 -7.65
N GLU A 7 6.87 6.78 -8.45
CA GLU A 7 6.81 7.09 -9.89
C GLU A 7 5.89 6.13 -10.65
N SER A 8 5.94 4.83 -10.32
CA SER A 8 5.07 3.82 -10.92
C SER A 8 3.59 4.04 -10.55
N LEU A 9 3.31 4.40 -9.29
CA LEU A 9 1.96 4.75 -8.83
C LEU A 9 1.44 6.01 -9.52
N LYS A 10 2.29 7.02 -9.75
CA LYS A 10 1.92 8.23 -10.51
C LYS A 10 1.59 7.93 -11.96
N ALA A 11 2.25 6.94 -12.56
CA ALA A 11 2.01 6.54 -13.94
C ALA A 11 0.77 5.66 -14.11
N SER A 12 0.13 5.21 -13.03
CA SER A 12 -1.11 4.43 -13.11
C SER A 12 -2.22 5.24 -13.77
N THR A 13 -3.01 4.58 -14.61
CA THR A 13 -4.17 5.19 -15.29
C THR A 13 -5.39 5.36 -14.38
N GLY A 14 -5.32 4.88 -13.14
CA GLY A 14 -6.41 4.94 -12.16
C GLY A 14 -5.91 5.18 -10.74
N LYS A 15 -6.74 4.83 -9.76
CA LYS A 15 -6.51 5.11 -8.34
C LYS A 15 -5.66 4.07 -7.60
N LEU A 16 -5.46 2.90 -8.20
CA LEU A 16 -4.72 1.77 -7.64
C LEU A 16 -3.38 1.60 -8.38
N ALA A 17 -2.60 0.57 -8.03
CA ALA A 17 -1.28 0.35 -8.61
C ALA A 17 -1.31 0.20 -10.14
N VAL A 18 -2.35 -0.45 -10.69
CA VAL A 18 -2.59 -0.55 -12.12
C VAL A 18 -4.07 -0.36 -12.43
N GLY A 19 -4.45 0.83 -12.89
CA GLY A 19 -5.84 1.18 -13.18
C GLY A 19 -6.70 1.33 -11.91
N ASP A 20 -7.98 0.97 -12.00
CA ASP A 20 -8.96 1.16 -10.91
C ASP A 20 -9.48 -0.15 -10.27
N LYS A 21 -8.95 -1.31 -10.69
CA LYS A 21 -9.31 -2.60 -10.11
C LYS A 21 -8.16 -3.14 -9.27
N VAL A 22 -8.49 -3.79 -8.17
CA VAL A 22 -7.49 -4.44 -7.32
C VAL A 22 -6.78 -5.52 -8.10
N THR A 23 -5.46 -5.46 -8.10
CA THR A 23 -4.55 -6.43 -8.74
C THR A 23 -3.59 -7.01 -7.71
N LEU A 24 -2.81 -8.01 -8.14
CA LEU A 24 -1.74 -8.56 -7.32
C LEU A 24 -0.68 -7.50 -6.96
N ALA A 25 -0.44 -6.50 -7.83
CA ALA A 25 0.53 -5.44 -7.56
C ALA A 25 0.16 -4.65 -6.30
N ASP A 26 -1.13 -4.39 -6.08
CA ASP A 26 -1.61 -3.70 -4.88
C ASP A 26 -1.32 -4.51 -3.61
N LEU A 27 -1.56 -5.83 -3.67
CA LEU A 27 -1.39 -6.74 -2.54
C LEU A 27 0.09 -6.91 -2.17
N VAL A 28 0.96 -7.07 -3.18
CA VAL A 28 2.41 -7.18 -2.96
C VAL A 28 2.95 -5.87 -2.40
N LEU A 29 2.50 -4.72 -2.92
CA LEU A 29 2.97 -3.43 -2.46
C LEU A 29 2.65 -3.21 -0.98
N ILE A 30 1.40 -3.45 -0.53
CA ILE A 30 1.07 -3.25 0.89
C ILE A 30 1.84 -4.20 1.80
N ALA A 31 2.10 -5.44 1.38
CA ALA A 31 2.86 -6.40 2.18
C ALA A 31 4.32 -5.96 2.36
N VAL A 32 4.97 -5.51 1.27
CA VAL A 32 6.34 -5.00 1.34
C VAL A 32 6.42 -3.71 2.16
N ILE A 33 5.42 -2.83 2.04
CA ILE A 33 5.38 -1.59 2.82
C ILE A 33 5.19 -1.88 4.31
N ASP A 34 4.33 -2.83 4.68
CA ASP A 34 4.19 -3.27 6.07
C ASP A 34 5.56 -3.70 6.64
N HIS A 35 6.33 -4.52 5.91
CA HIS A 35 7.69 -4.92 6.32
C HIS A 35 8.66 -3.74 6.47
N VAL A 36 8.60 -2.75 5.57
CA VAL A 36 9.44 -1.55 5.71
C VAL A 36 9.09 -0.79 6.99
N THR A 37 7.80 -0.66 7.31
CA THR A 37 7.36 0.03 8.53
C THR A 37 7.56 -0.77 9.81
N ASP A 38 7.66 -2.09 9.73
CA ASP A 38 8.04 -2.93 10.87
C ASP A 38 9.52 -2.71 11.25
N LEU A 39 10.38 -2.45 10.26
CA LEU A 39 11.79 -2.12 10.48
C LEU A 39 11.98 -0.68 11.00
N ASP A 40 11.24 0.28 10.45
CA ASP A 40 11.24 1.67 10.89
C ASP A 40 9.83 2.28 10.75
N LYS A 41 9.16 2.44 11.89
CA LYS A 41 7.77 2.94 11.98
C LYS A 41 7.62 4.37 11.48
N GLU A 42 8.68 5.17 11.49
CA GLU A 42 8.64 6.57 11.09
C GLU A 42 9.12 6.78 9.64
N PHE A 43 9.53 5.71 8.96
CA PHE A 43 10.12 5.80 7.63
C PHE A 43 9.23 6.53 6.61
N LEU A 44 7.90 6.30 6.70
CA LEU A 44 6.90 6.93 5.84
C LEU A 44 6.31 8.22 6.40
N THR A 45 6.61 8.59 7.64
CA THR A 45 6.03 9.78 8.28
C THR A 45 6.43 11.05 7.54
N GLY A 46 5.45 11.76 7.01
CA GLY A 46 5.66 13.00 6.24
C GLY A 46 6.31 12.80 4.86
N LYS A 47 6.45 11.56 4.38
CA LYS A 47 7.10 11.22 3.11
C LYS A 47 6.19 10.35 2.24
N TYR A 48 6.49 10.30 0.94
CA TYR A 48 5.85 9.40 -0.04
C TYR A 48 4.30 9.41 -0.03
N PRO A 49 3.66 10.58 -0.24
CA PRO A 49 2.20 10.72 -0.17
C PRO A 49 1.44 9.78 -1.12
N GLU A 50 2.06 9.37 -2.22
CA GLU A 50 1.47 8.42 -3.17
C GLU A 50 1.25 7.03 -2.57
N ILE A 51 2.10 6.59 -1.64
CA ILE A 51 1.97 5.29 -0.96
C ILE A 51 0.84 5.35 0.06
N HIS A 52 0.76 6.43 0.84
CA HIS A 52 -0.35 6.66 1.77
C HIS A 52 -1.68 6.67 1.03
N LYS A 53 -1.76 7.44 -0.06
CA LYS A 53 -2.94 7.55 -0.91
C LYS A 53 -3.31 6.23 -1.58
N HIS A 54 -2.32 5.45 -2.04
CA HIS A 54 -2.55 4.11 -2.60
C HIS A 54 -3.21 3.19 -1.58
N ARG A 55 -2.68 3.15 -0.34
CA ARG A 55 -3.25 2.32 0.73
C ARG A 55 -4.69 2.72 1.05
N GLU A 56 -4.96 4.01 1.19
CA GLU A 56 -6.32 4.53 1.43
C GLU A 56 -7.29 4.11 0.31
N ASN A 57 -6.90 4.31 -0.96
CA ASN A 57 -7.71 3.92 -2.11
C ASN A 57 -7.96 2.41 -2.14
N LEU A 58 -6.94 1.59 -1.87
CA LEU A 58 -7.06 0.13 -1.87
C LEU A 58 -8.05 -0.38 -0.82
N LEU A 59 -7.98 0.16 0.40
CA LEU A 59 -8.90 -0.23 1.48
C LEU A 59 -10.34 0.22 1.18
N ALA A 60 -10.52 1.37 0.55
CA ALA A 60 -11.83 1.84 0.08
C ALA A 60 -12.38 0.97 -1.07
N SER A 61 -11.51 0.51 -1.98
CA SER A 61 -11.89 -0.33 -3.12
C SER A 61 -12.18 -1.79 -2.76
N SER A 62 -11.67 -2.29 -1.63
CA SER A 62 -11.88 -3.68 -1.19
C SER A 62 -12.25 -3.78 0.29
N PRO A 63 -13.57 -3.77 0.62
CA PRO A 63 -14.04 -3.93 1.99
C PRO A 63 -13.60 -5.24 2.64
N ARG A 64 -13.45 -6.31 1.84
CA ARG A 64 -12.96 -7.62 2.32
C ARG A 64 -11.52 -7.53 2.78
N LEU A 65 -10.67 -6.83 2.02
CA LEU A 65 -9.27 -6.65 2.38
C LEU A 65 -9.12 -5.73 3.59
N ALA A 66 -9.92 -4.66 3.65
CA ALA A 66 -9.95 -3.76 4.80
C ALA A 66 -10.29 -4.52 6.10
N LYS A 67 -11.34 -5.36 6.06
CA LYS A 67 -11.70 -6.21 7.20
C LYS A 67 -10.60 -7.22 7.54
N TYR A 68 -9.99 -7.85 6.54
CA TYR A 68 -8.90 -8.80 6.79
C TYR A 68 -7.72 -8.13 7.49
N LEU A 69 -7.30 -6.94 7.04
CA LEU A 69 -6.15 -6.24 7.60
C LEU A 69 -6.42 -5.65 9.00
N SER A 70 -7.67 -5.31 9.33
CA SER A 70 -8.02 -4.87 10.70
C SER A 70 -7.97 -6.03 11.71
N ASP A 71 -8.35 -7.22 11.27
CA ASP A 71 -8.48 -8.40 12.13
C ASP A 71 -7.20 -9.27 12.13
N ARG A 72 -6.25 -8.97 11.23
CA ARG A 72 -5.00 -9.73 11.07
C ARG A 72 -4.17 -9.66 12.35
N ALA A 73 -3.82 -10.83 12.90
CA ALA A 73 -2.94 -10.92 14.05
C ALA A 73 -1.58 -10.27 13.75
N ALA A 74 -1.05 -9.50 14.70
CA ALA A 74 0.30 -8.96 14.60
C ALA A 74 1.32 -10.11 14.64
N THR A 75 2.17 -10.17 13.62
CA THR A 75 3.29 -11.11 13.51
C THR A 75 4.60 -10.33 13.45
N PRO A 76 5.74 -10.94 13.86
CA PRO A 76 7.05 -10.29 13.77
C PRO A 76 7.59 -10.18 12.33
N PHE A 77 6.99 -10.89 11.38
CA PHE A 77 7.26 -10.85 9.93
C PHE A 77 6.00 -11.30 9.15
#